data_AF-A0A816D6S6-F1
#
_entry.id   AF-A0A816D6S6-F1
#
_cell.length_a   1.000
_cell.length_b   1.000
_cell.length_c   1.000
_cell.angle_alpha   90.00
_cell.angle_beta   90.00
_cell.angle_gamma   90.00
#
_symmetry.space_group_name_H-M   'P 1'
#
loop_
_entity.id
_entity.type
_entity.pdbx_description
1 polymer ?
#
loop_
_entity_poly.entity_id
_entity_poly.type
_entity_poly.pdbx_seq_one_letter_code
_entity_poly.pdbx_strand_id
1 'polypeptide(L)'
;DLSSPYDRNPTRWDELRQTVSIVVDIASVFDPDGVDIFFLNREPMRHVKHSDELIPIFAVPPAGPTPIVRVLRYVLREKQLEIQERKLLLLIATDGVPTNEQGQQDIKSLEYALRYDRKPTNRVPVTIIACTDDGDCIGYLNDWDKKIPNLDVADDYRSERKEILKAQGKDFPFSFGDYVVKVLMGAVDDWFDTLDERRVTSRTGSGRQSSKGKKNKSCSIL
;
A
#
# COMPACT_ATOMS: atom_id res chain seq x y z
N ASP A 1 10.71 -25.07 4.82
CA ASP A 1 11.70 -24.08 4.43
C ASP A 1 12.76 -24.80 3.60
N LEU A 2 12.68 -24.68 2.28
CA LEU A 2 13.57 -25.32 1.31
C LEU A 2 14.05 -24.23 0.35
N SER A 3 14.85 -23.29 0.84
CA SER A 3 15.63 -22.39 -0.03
C SER A 3 16.99 -23.02 -0.27
N SER A 4 17.36 -23.12 -1.55
CA SER A 4 18.68 -23.55 -1.99
C SER A 4 19.70 -22.50 -1.55
N PRO A 5 20.92 -22.87 -1.13
CA PRO A 5 21.99 -21.91 -0.83
C PRO A 5 22.45 -21.10 -2.06
N TYR A 6 21.93 -21.41 -3.25
CA TYR A 6 22.15 -20.69 -4.51
C TYR A 6 20.95 -19.84 -4.94
N ASP A 7 19.85 -19.84 -4.18
CA ASP A 7 18.74 -18.95 -4.48
C ASP A 7 19.21 -17.51 -4.28
N ARG A 8 19.13 -16.73 -5.35
CA ARG A 8 19.42 -15.30 -5.30
C ARG A 8 18.49 -14.67 -4.28
N ASN A 9 19.05 -13.92 -3.32
CA ASN A 9 18.22 -13.07 -2.46
C ASN A 9 17.37 -12.16 -3.36
N PRO A 10 16.04 -12.12 -3.15
CA PRO A 10 15.16 -11.32 -3.98
C PRO A 10 15.62 -9.86 -3.94
N THR A 11 15.64 -9.22 -5.11
CA THR A 11 15.88 -7.78 -5.19
C THR A 11 14.63 -7.01 -4.77
N ARG A 12 14.75 -5.71 -4.48
CA ARG A 12 13.60 -4.82 -4.25
C ARG A 12 12.58 -4.87 -5.39
N TRP A 13 13.07 -5.03 -6.62
CA TRP A 13 12.23 -5.20 -7.79
C TRP A 13 11.47 -6.54 -7.78
N ASP A 14 12.10 -7.62 -7.30
CA ASP A 14 11.46 -8.92 -7.15
C ASP A 14 10.40 -8.90 -6.05
N GLU A 15 10.68 -8.24 -4.92
CA GLU A 15 9.72 -8.07 -3.83
C GLU A 15 8.53 -7.22 -4.26
N LEU A 16 8.77 -6.11 -4.96
CA LEU A 16 7.71 -5.29 -5.53
C LEU A 16 6.85 -6.10 -6.51
N ARG A 17 7.48 -6.88 -7.41
CA ARG A 17 6.76 -7.77 -8.33
C ARG A 17 5.87 -8.74 -7.57
N GLN A 18 6.38 -9.35 -6.50
CA GLN A 18 5.63 -10.30 -5.69
C GLN A 18 4.43 -9.63 -5.00
N THR A 19 4.62 -8.45 -4.39
CA THR A 19 3.55 -7.68 -3.76
C THR A 19 2.47 -7.31 -4.76
N VAL A 20 2.84 -6.75 -5.93
CA VAL A 20 1.88 -6.36 -6.98
C VAL A 20 1.14 -7.58 -7.54
N SER A 21 1.82 -8.72 -7.68
CA SER A 21 1.19 -9.97 -8.15
C SER A 21 0.05 -10.41 -7.21
N ILE A 22 0.30 -10.44 -5.90
CA ILE A 22 -0.74 -10.81 -4.93
C ILE A 22 -1.83 -9.75 -4.87
N VAL A 23 -1.48 -8.46 -4.93
CA VAL A 23 -2.47 -7.37 -5.00
C VAL A 23 -3.40 -7.56 -6.19
N VAL A 24 -2.88 -7.84 -7.39
CA VAL A 24 -3.71 -8.05 -8.59
C VAL A 24 -4.66 -9.24 -8.39
N ASP A 25 -4.15 -10.38 -7.91
CA ASP A 25 -4.96 -11.57 -7.74
C ASP A 25 -6.06 -11.36 -6.67
N ILE A 26 -5.76 -10.67 -5.56
CA ILE A 26 -6.75 -10.35 -4.51
C ILE A 26 -7.74 -9.30 -5.00
N ALA A 27 -7.26 -8.18 -5.54
CA ALA A 27 -8.10 -7.06 -5.94
C ALA A 27 -9.06 -7.43 -7.06
N SER A 28 -8.64 -8.29 -8.00
CA SER A 28 -9.49 -8.76 -9.11
C SER A 28 -10.64 -9.67 -8.67
N VAL A 29 -10.60 -10.21 -7.44
CA VAL A 29 -11.78 -10.87 -6.82
C VAL A 29 -12.86 -9.86 -6.46
N PHE A 30 -12.47 -8.64 -6.09
CA PHE A 30 -13.38 -7.58 -5.64
C PHE A 30 -13.77 -6.59 -6.74
N ASP A 31 -12.90 -6.39 -7.73
CA ASP A 31 -13.15 -5.55 -8.91
C ASP A 31 -13.07 -6.40 -10.19
N PRO A 32 -14.23 -6.82 -10.75
CA PRO A 32 -14.27 -7.60 -11.98
C PRO A 32 -13.65 -6.90 -13.19
N ASP A 33 -13.49 -5.57 -13.14
CA ASP A 33 -12.84 -4.78 -14.19
C ASP A 33 -11.31 -4.89 -14.14
N GLY A 34 -10.75 -5.46 -13.07
CA GLY A 34 -9.31 -5.61 -12.84
C GLY A 34 -8.68 -4.39 -12.19
N VAL A 35 -7.35 -4.37 -12.20
CA VAL A 35 -6.51 -3.32 -11.61
C VAL A 35 -5.74 -2.58 -12.71
N ASP A 36 -5.63 -1.27 -12.58
CA ASP A 36 -4.77 -0.46 -13.45
C ASP A 36 -3.41 -0.22 -12.80
N ILE A 37 -2.34 -0.44 -13.57
CA ILE A 37 -0.95 -0.29 -13.13
C ILE A 37 -0.32 0.85 -13.91
N PHE A 38 -0.05 1.95 -13.21
CA PHE A 38 0.64 3.10 -13.76
C PHE A 38 2.10 3.05 -13.37
N PHE A 39 2.98 3.09 -14.38
CA PHE A 39 4.41 3.20 -14.15
C PHE A 39 4.87 4.64 -14.20
N LEU A 40 5.98 4.91 -13.52
CA LEU A 40 6.55 6.26 -13.51
C LEU A 40 7.07 6.69 -14.87
N ASN A 41 7.74 5.79 -15.60
CA ASN A 41 8.49 6.12 -16.83
C ASN A 41 8.14 5.22 -18.03
N ARG A 42 6.96 4.59 -18.03
CA ARG A 42 6.44 3.79 -19.16
C ARG A 42 4.92 3.84 -19.19
N GLU A 43 4.36 3.39 -20.31
CA GLU A 43 2.91 3.35 -20.52
C GLU A 43 2.20 2.48 -19.46
N PRO A 44 0.98 2.87 -19.04
CA PRO A 44 0.22 2.12 -18.06
C PRO A 44 -0.33 0.82 -18.66
N MET A 45 -0.55 -0.16 -17.78
CA MET A 45 -1.40 -1.31 -18.08
C MET A 45 -2.75 -1.12 -17.43
N ARG A 46 -3.82 -1.46 -18.14
CA ARG A 46 -5.19 -1.34 -17.65
C ARG A 46 -5.87 -2.69 -17.58
N HIS A 47 -6.84 -2.80 -16.67
CA HIS A 47 -7.70 -3.96 -16.54
C HIS A 47 -6.93 -5.28 -16.34
N VAL A 48 -5.84 -5.24 -15.58
CA VAL A 48 -5.04 -6.43 -15.26
C VAL A 48 -5.84 -7.28 -14.28
N LYS A 49 -6.09 -8.54 -14.61
CA LYS A 49 -6.93 -9.44 -13.80
C LYS A 49 -6.16 -10.59 -13.17
N HIS A 50 -5.00 -10.90 -13.71
CA HIS A 50 -4.20 -12.03 -13.29
C HIS A 50 -2.72 -11.67 -13.18
N SER A 51 -2.05 -12.17 -12.14
CA SER A 51 -0.66 -11.87 -11.87
C SER A 51 0.32 -12.37 -12.94
N ASP A 52 -0.05 -13.37 -13.74
CA ASP A 52 0.76 -13.86 -14.86
C ASP A 52 0.93 -12.82 -15.98
N GLU A 53 -0.03 -11.91 -16.14
CA GLU A 53 0.05 -10.76 -17.05
C GLU A 53 1.20 -9.80 -16.69
N LEU A 54 1.68 -9.84 -15.45
CA LEU A 54 2.77 -8.98 -14.97
C LEU A 54 4.16 -9.50 -15.36
N ILE A 55 4.31 -10.81 -15.60
CA ILE A 55 5.60 -11.46 -15.87
C ILE A 55 6.42 -10.73 -16.96
N PRO A 56 5.88 -10.46 -18.17
CA PRO A 56 6.66 -9.81 -19.23
C PRO A 56 7.04 -8.37 -18.90
N ILE A 57 6.26 -7.69 -18.05
CA ILE A 57 6.44 -6.26 -17.75
C ILE A 57 7.49 -6.04 -16.67
N PHE A 58 7.51 -6.93 -15.68
CA PHE A 58 8.57 -6.92 -14.67
C PHE A 58 9.90 -7.47 -15.20
N ALA A 59 9.94 -8.06 -16.40
CA ALA A 59 11.20 -8.38 -17.07
C ALA A 59 11.99 -7.13 -17.50
N VAL A 60 11.32 -5.98 -17.67
CA VAL A 60 11.97 -4.69 -17.94
C VAL A 60 12.19 -3.96 -16.62
N PRO A 61 13.46 -3.72 -16.22
CA PRO A 61 13.77 -3.04 -14.96
C PRO A 61 13.35 -1.56 -14.99
N PRO A 62 13.12 -0.94 -13.83
CA PRO A 62 12.83 0.48 -13.74
C PRO A 62 14.04 1.31 -14.15
N ALA A 63 13.79 2.47 -14.76
CA ALA A 63 14.83 3.43 -15.16
C ALA A 63 14.24 4.85 -15.21
N GLY A 64 15.10 5.87 -15.09
CA GLY A 64 14.72 7.27 -15.19
C GLY A 64 14.44 7.96 -13.85
N PRO A 65 13.87 9.18 -13.87
CA PRO A 65 13.51 9.94 -12.67
C PRO A 65 12.34 9.29 -11.89
N THR A 66 11.93 9.90 -10.78
CA THR A 66 10.84 9.43 -9.91
C THR A 66 9.63 10.40 -9.93
N PRO A 67 8.97 10.65 -11.08
CA PRO A 67 7.92 11.67 -11.25
C PRO A 67 6.56 11.28 -10.65
N ILE A 68 6.53 10.92 -9.36
CA ILE A 68 5.30 10.49 -8.65
C ILE A 68 4.21 11.54 -8.74
N VAL A 69 4.54 12.83 -8.57
CA VAL A 69 3.55 13.92 -8.59
C VAL A 69 2.84 14.03 -9.94
N ARG A 70 3.59 13.88 -11.04
CA ARG A 70 3.02 13.90 -12.40
C ARG A 70 2.03 12.76 -12.58
N VAL A 71 2.48 11.54 -12.25
CA VAL A 71 1.67 10.33 -12.44
C VAL A 71 0.45 10.32 -11.53
N LEU A 72 0.60 10.69 -10.27
CA LEU A 72 -0.51 10.83 -9.33
C LEU A 72 -1.58 11.80 -9.86
N ARG A 73 -1.19 12.99 -10.30
CA ARG A 73 -2.13 13.97 -10.86
C ARG A 73 -2.77 13.49 -12.16
N TYR A 74 -2.04 12.73 -12.97
CA TYR A 74 -2.57 12.11 -14.17
C TYR A 74 -3.65 11.08 -13.83
N VAL A 75 -3.37 10.15 -12.90
CA VAL A 75 -4.33 9.13 -12.44
C VAL A 75 -5.58 9.77 -11.84
N LEU A 76 -5.42 10.78 -10.96
CA LEU A 76 -6.55 11.47 -10.34
C LEU A 76 -7.48 12.15 -11.37
N ARG A 77 -6.92 12.67 -12.48
CA ARG A 77 -7.72 13.23 -13.58
C ARG A 77 -8.35 12.13 -14.43
N GLU A 78 -7.60 11.10 -14.79
CA GLU A 78 -8.09 9.98 -15.61
C GLU A 78 -9.26 9.28 -14.91
N LYS A 79 -9.16 9.07 -13.59
CA LYS A 79 -10.14 8.34 -12.78
C LYS A 79 -11.20 9.21 -12.13
N GLN A 80 -11.34 10.46 -12.55
CA GLN A 80 -12.20 11.44 -11.86
C GLN A 80 -13.68 11.01 -11.84
N LEU A 81 -14.16 10.34 -12.89
CA LEU A 81 -15.54 9.85 -12.95
C LEU A 81 -15.74 8.64 -12.04
N GLU A 82 -14.82 7.67 -12.08
CA GLU A 82 -14.84 6.48 -11.25
C GLU A 82 -14.76 6.84 -9.76
N ILE A 83 -13.98 7.86 -9.41
CA ILE A 83 -13.91 8.39 -8.04
C ILE A 83 -15.28 8.91 -7.57
N GLN A 84 -16.17 9.39 -8.45
CA GLN A 84 -17.51 9.82 -8.06
C GLN A 84 -18.45 8.63 -7.81
N GLU A 85 -18.26 7.54 -8.54
CA GLU A 85 -19.13 6.36 -8.48
C GLU A 85 -18.68 5.38 -7.38
N ARG A 86 -17.40 5.02 -7.36
CA ARG A 86 -16.78 4.10 -6.39
C ARG A 86 -15.56 4.70 -5.70
N LYS A 87 -15.03 4.01 -4.69
CA LYS A 87 -13.75 4.41 -4.06
C LYS A 87 -12.59 3.93 -4.92
N LEU A 88 -11.52 4.72 -4.97
CA LEU A 88 -10.27 4.39 -5.65
C LEU A 88 -9.17 4.18 -4.61
N LEU A 89 -8.78 2.93 -4.35
CA LEU A 89 -7.59 2.66 -3.55
C LEU A 89 -6.34 2.86 -4.43
N LEU A 90 -5.47 3.78 -4.02
CA LEU A 90 -4.22 4.07 -4.71
C LEU A 90 -3.05 3.45 -3.93
N LEU A 91 -2.33 2.53 -4.57
CA LEU A 91 -1.08 2.00 -4.03
C LEU A 91 0.09 2.65 -4.76
N ILE A 92 0.99 3.30 -4.02
CA ILE A 92 2.18 3.96 -4.58
C ILE A 92 3.41 3.24 -4.05
N ALA A 93 4.04 2.41 -4.88
CA ALA A 93 5.30 1.78 -4.54
C ALA A 93 6.49 2.62 -5.01
N THR A 94 7.45 2.90 -4.12
CA THR A 94 8.65 3.67 -4.44
C THR A 94 9.81 3.27 -3.54
N ASP A 95 11.03 3.28 -4.06
CA ASP A 95 12.27 2.98 -3.33
C ASP A 95 13.11 4.25 -3.05
N GLY A 96 12.60 5.43 -3.42
CA GLY A 96 13.34 6.68 -3.29
C GLY A 96 12.49 7.94 -3.30
N VAL A 97 13.20 9.06 -3.25
CA VAL A 97 12.64 10.42 -3.16
C VAL A 97 11.94 10.79 -4.48
N PRO A 98 10.73 11.37 -4.44
CA PRO A 98 10.08 11.89 -5.65
C PRO A 98 10.94 12.95 -6.32
N THR A 99 10.98 12.96 -7.64
CA THR A 99 11.67 13.99 -8.42
C THR A 99 10.77 14.59 -9.49
N ASN A 100 11.12 15.76 -10.01
CA ASN A 100 10.58 16.24 -11.27
C ASN A 100 11.23 15.52 -12.47
N GLU A 101 10.83 15.90 -13.69
CA GLU A 101 11.38 15.35 -14.95
C GLU A 101 12.89 15.58 -15.10
N GLN A 102 13.42 16.62 -14.45
CA GLN A 102 14.84 16.96 -14.45
C GLN A 102 15.62 16.22 -13.36
N GLY A 103 14.98 15.35 -12.58
CA GLY A 103 15.62 14.59 -11.50
C GLY A 103 15.84 15.38 -10.20
N GLN A 104 15.27 16.57 -10.06
CA GLN A 104 15.35 17.35 -8.82
C GLN A 104 14.29 16.91 -7.83
N GLN A 105 14.66 16.79 -6.55
CA GLN A 105 13.75 16.34 -5.49
C GLN A 105 12.50 17.22 -5.36
N ASP A 106 11.34 16.58 -5.21
CA ASP A 106 10.03 17.25 -5.24
C ASP A 106 9.07 16.74 -4.14
N ILE A 107 9.60 16.51 -2.93
CA ILE A 107 8.86 16.01 -1.75
C ILE A 107 7.66 16.90 -1.42
N LYS A 108 7.84 18.22 -1.44
CA LYS A 108 6.80 19.19 -1.07
C LYS A 108 5.60 19.15 -2.01
N SER A 109 5.82 18.96 -3.31
CA SER A 109 4.72 18.85 -4.26
C SER A 109 3.97 17.53 -4.13
N LEU A 110 4.66 16.45 -3.75
CA LEU A 110 4.00 15.19 -3.42
C LEU A 110 3.10 15.33 -2.19
N GLU A 111 3.61 15.95 -1.11
CA GLU A 111 2.80 16.24 0.08
C GLU A 111 1.56 17.06 -0.29
N TYR A 112 1.76 18.12 -1.08
CA TYR A 112 0.67 18.97 -1.55
C TYR A 112 -0.37 18.16 -2.34
N ALA A 113 0.06 17.32 -3.28
CA ALA A 113 -0.85 16.52 -4.09
C ALA A 113 -1.68 15.54 -3.24
N LEU A 114 -1.05 14.89 -2.25
CA LEU A 114 -1.72 13.96 -1.33
C LEU A 114 -2.75 14.65 -0.43
N ARG A 115 -2.50 15.90 -0.03
CA ARG A 115 -3.40 16.70 0.83
C ARG A 115 -4.52 17.40 0.05
N TYR A 116 -4.20 17.96 -1.11
CA TYR A 116 -5.05 18.97 -1.76
C TYR A 116 -5.57 18.54 -3.12
N ASP A 117 -4.79 17.82 -3.93
CA ASP A 117 -5.23 17.39 -5.27
C ASP A 117 -6.12 16.13 -5.19
N ARG A 118 -5.85 15.27 -4.20
CA ARG A 118 -6.63 14.05 -3.92
C ARG A 118 -7.98 14.36 -3.26
N LYS A 119 -9.00 14.63 -4.08
CA LYS A 119 -10.35 14.98 -3.63
C LYS A 119 -11.47 14.15 -4.31
N PRO A 120 -12.53 13.79 -3.57
CA PRO A 120 -12.66 13.92 -2.11
C PRO A 120 -11.81 12.87 -1.38
N THR A 121 -11.08 13.29 -0.35
CA THR A 121 -9.99 12.49 0.26
C THR A 121 -10.46 11.14 0.81
N ASN A 122 -11.67 11.06 1.38
CA ASN A 122 -12.26 9.83 1.92
C ASN A 122 -12.67 8.80 0.85
N ARG A 123 -12.64 9.17 -0.43
CA ARG A 123 -12.92 8.27 -1.56
C ARG A 123 -11.67 7.80 -2.28
N VAL A 124 -10.52 8.37 -1.93
CA VAL A 124 -9.23 8.02 -2.55
C VAL A 124 -8.22 7.67 -1.45
N PRO A 125 -8.41 6.59 -0.68
CA PRO A 125 -7.37 6.14 0.26
C PRO A 125 -6.07 5.83 -0.48
N VAL A 126 -4.94 6.13 0.14
CA VAL A 126 -3.61 5.92 -0.46
C VAL A 126 -2.75 5.13 0.51
N THR A 127 -2.11 4.07 0.03
CA THR A 127 -1.02 3.40 0.76
C THR A 127 0.26 3.62 -0.01
N ILE A 128 1.30 4.12 0.65
CA ILE A 128 2.65 4.21 0.09
C ILE A 128 3.43 2.98 0.54
N ILE A 129 3.98 2.22 -0.39
CA ILE A 129 4.78 1.03 -0.12
C ILE A 129 6.25 1.42 -0.30
N ALA A 130 6.97 1.56 0.81
CA ALA A 130 8.37 1.91 0.81
C ALA A 130 9.22 0.66 0.48
N CYS A 131 9.83 0.67 -0.71
CA CYS A 131 10.60 -0.44 -1.25
C CYS A 131 12.11 -0.22 -1.05
N THR A 132 12.55 0.19 0.16
CA THR A 132 13.96 0.46 0.44
C THR A 132 14.34 0.25 1.91
N ASP A 133 15.54 -0.26 2.15
CA ASP A 133 16.15 -0.32 3.49
C ASP A 133 16.87 0.99 3.86
N ASP A 134 16.95 1.94 2.92
CA ASP A 134 17.54 3.26 3.14
C ASP A 134 16.49 4.20 3.75
N GLY A 135 16.45 4.21 5.08
CA GLY A 135 15.54 5.05 5.85
C GLY A 135 15.70 6.55 5.59
N ASP A 136 16.85 7.02 5.11
CA ASP A 136 17.05 8.44 4.82
C ASP A 136 16.27 8.86 3.56
N CYS A 137 16.16 7.96 2.59
CA CYS A 137 15.44 8.21 1.35
C CYS A 137 13.91 8.27 1.53
N ILE A 138 13.37 7.68 2.59
CA ILE A 138 11.93 7.58 2.85
C ILE A 138 11.49 8.19 4.18
N GLY A 139 12.42 8.71 5.00
CA GLY A 139 12.11 9.23 6.33
C GLY A 139 11.09 10.38 6.35
N TYR A 140 10.87 11.04 5.21
CA TYR A 140 9.81 12.03 5.06
C TYR A 140 8.39 11.44 5.14
N LEU A 141 8.22 10.13 4.86
CA LEU A 141 6.94 9.43 4.87
C LEU A 141 6.43 9.16 6.30
N ASN A 142 7.32 8.89 7.25
CA ASN A 142 6.98 8.61 8.66
C ASN A 142 6.11 9.70 9.30
N ASP A 143 6.32 10.95 8.85
CA ASP A 143 5.60 12.12 9.35
C ASP A 143 4.24 12.32 8.68
N TRP A 144 3.99 11.69 7.53
CA TRP A 144 2.82 11.94 6.70
C TRP A 144 1.64 11.08 7.08
N ASP A 145 1.88 9.82 7.41
CA ASP A 145 0.87 8.87 7.88
C ASP A 145 -0.04 9.50 8.97
N LYS A 146 0.58 10.08 10.00
CA LYS A 146 -0.12 10.75 11.11
C LYS A 146 -0.80 12.08 10.76
N LYS A 147 -0.42 12.71 9.66
CA LYS A 147 -0.82 14.11 9.33
C LYS A 147 -1.73 14.20 8.11
N ILE A 148 -1.77 13.18 7.25
CA ILE A 148 -2.55 13.17 6.01
C ILE A 148 -3.66 12.13 6.17
N PRO A 149 -4.95 12.54 6.14
CA PRO A 149 -6.04 11.60 6.37
C PRO A 149 -6.13 10.54 5.26
N ASN A 150 -6.48 9.30 5.61
CA ASN A 150 -6.59 8.17 4.68
C ASN A 150 -5.31 7.95 3.86
N LEU A 151 -4.16 8.21 4.48
CA LEU A 151 -2.86 7.83 3.99
C LEU A 151 -2.31 6.80 4.98
N ASP A 152 -1.68 5.75 4.46
CA ASP A 152 -0.89 4.79 5.21
C ASP A 152 0.47 4.64 4.53
N VAL A 153 1.49 4.26 5.29
CA VAL A 153 2.84 4.00 4.82
C VAL A 153 3.25 2.61 5.33
N ALA A 154 3.45 1.69 4.40
CA ALA A 154 3.91 0.33 4.71
C ALA A 154 5.36 0.16 4.27
N ASP A 155 6.20 -0.34 5.18
CA ASP A 155 7.56 -0.77 4.86
C ASP A 155 7.57 -2.14 4.16
N ASP A 156 8.76 -2.65 3.85
CA ASP A 156 8.93 -4.02 3.36
C ASP A 156 8.38 -5.05 4.39
N TYR A 157 7.96 -6.22 3.90
CA TYR A 157 7.37 -7.26 4.74
C TYR A 157 8.24 -7.66 5.93
N ARG A 158 9.57 -7.72 5.78
CA ARG A 158 10.46 -8.17 6.84
C ARG A 158 10.54 -7.14 7.96
N SER A 159 10.57 -5.87 7.60
CA SER A 159 10.56 -4.74 8.53
C SER A 159 9.21 -4.66 9.24
N GLU A 160 8.11 -4.64 8.48
CA GLU A 160 6.74 -4.61 8.99
C GLU A 160 6.45 -5.76 9.98
N ARG A 161 6.84 -6.99 9.60
CA ARG A 161 6.68 -8.16 10.46
C ARG A 161 7.44 -8.03 11.78
N LYS A 162 8.64 -7.44 11.79
CA LYS A 162 9.39 -7.24 13.03
C LYS A 162 8.65 -6.28 13.96
N GLU A 163 8.06 -5.22 13.42
CA GLU A 163 7.32 -4.23 14.20
C GLU A 163 6.02 -4.81 14.77
N ILE A 164 5.27 -5.55 13.95
CA ILE A 164 4.08 -6.28 14.39
C ILE A 164 4.42 -7.28 15.49
N LEU A 165 5.47 -8.10 15.34
CA LEU A 165 5.87 -9.05 16.39
C LEU A 165 6.36 -8.35 17.66
N LYS A 166 6.94 -7.16 17.55
CA LYS A 166 7.33 -6.34 18.70
C LYS A 166 6.11 -5.83 19.46
N ALA A 167 5.05 -5.41 18.77
CA ALA A 167 3.83 -4.92 19.39
C ALA A 167 2.93 -6.06 19.91
N GLN A 168 2.69 -7.07 19.08
CA GLN A 168 1.76 -8.17 19.33
C GLN A 168 2.36 -9.30 20.18
N GLY A 169 3.66 -9.57 20.01
CA GLY A 169 4.36 -10.70 20.62
C GLY A 169 4.92 -11.68 19.59
N LYS A 170 5.96 -12.42 19.98
CA LYS A 170 6.76 -13.29 19.08
C LYS A 170 5.97 -14.39 18.37
N ASP A 171 4.89 -14.84 18.98
CA ASP A 171 4.05 -15.94 18.47
C ASP A 171 2.82 -15.45 17.70
N PHE A 172 2.71 -14.14 17.45
CA PHE A 172 1.58 -13.60 16.70
C PHE A 172 1.65 -14.06 15.23
N PRO A 173 0.57 -14.66 14.68
CA PRO A 173 0.56 -15.09 13.28
C PRO A 173 0.53 -13.85 12.37
N PHE A 174 1.58 -13.69 11.58
CA PHE A 174 1.66 -12.67 10.56
C PHE A 174 2.48 -13.20 9.38
N SER A 175 1.77 -13.55 8.32
CA SER A 175 2.27 -14.08 7.06
C SER A 175 2.44 -12.98 6.01
N PHE A 176 3.02 -13.33 4.86
CA PHE A 176 3.09 -12.40 3.73
C PHE A 176 1.70 -12.04 3.18
N GLY A 177 0.72 -12.94 3.26
CA GLY A 177 -0.66 -12.64 2.89
C GLY A 177 -1.28 -11.59 3.82
N ASP A 178 -1.06 -11.70 5.12
CA ASP A 178 -1.53 -10.72 6.11
C ASP A 178 -0.92 -9.35 5.87
N TYR A 179 0.36 -9.31 5.49
CA TYR A 179 1.03 -8.09 5.05
C TYR A 179 0.36 -7.44 3.85
N VAL A 180 0.06 -8.21 2.79
CA VAL A 180 -0.63 -7.66 1.62
C VAL A 180 -2.03 -7.14 2.00
N VAL A 181 -2.74 -7.82 2.90
CA VAL A 181 -4.02 -7.31 3.41
C VAL A 181 -3.84 -6.01 4.20
N LYS A 182 -2.82 -5.88 5.06
CA LYS A 182 -2.50 -4.61 5.75
C LYS A 182 -2.22 -3.51 4.73
N VAL A 183 -1.40 -3.75 3.71
CA VAL A 183 -1.13 -2.78 2.62
C VAL A 183 -2.42 -2.31 1.93
N LEU A 184 -3.36 -3.22 1.68
CA LEU A 184 -4.65 -2.89 1.04
C LEU A 184 -5.61 -2.14 1.97
N MET A 185 -5.53 -2.38 3.28
CA MET A 185 -6.56 -1.98 4.24
C MET A 185 -6.14 -0.86 5.20
N GLY A 186 -4.84 -0.61 5.44
CA GLY A 186 -4.37 0.34 6.44
C GLY A 186 -4.91 1.75 6.22
N ALA A 187 -4.81 2.27 4.99
CA ALA A 187 -5.39 3.58 4.64
C ALA A 187 -6.94 3.64 4.70
N VAL A 188 -7.60 2.48 4.78
CA VAL A 188 -9.06 2.32 4.73
C VAL A 188 -9.67 2.10 6.13
N ASP A 189 -8.96 1.40 7.01
CA ASP A 189 -9.44 0.94 8.32
C ASP A 189 -8.33 0.98 9.39
N ASP A 190 -8.57 1.79 10.42
CA ASP A 190 -7.67 2.08 11.57
C ASP A 190 -7.21 0.82 12.32
N TRP A 191 -7.95 -0.29 12.24
CA TRP A 191 -7.53 -1.53 12.88
C TRP A 191 -6.30 -2.14 12.21
N PHE A 192 -6.23 -2.11 10.88
CA PHE A 192 -5.06 -2.60 10.14
C PHE A 192 -3.90 -1.64 10.26
N ASP A 193 -4.21 -0.34 10.21
CA ASP A 193 -3.25 0.75 10.40
C ASP A 193 -2.50 0.60 11.73
N THR A 194 -3.22 0.39 12.83
CA THR A 194 -2.62 0.36 14.18
C THR A 194 -2.09 -1.02 14.62
N LEU A 195 -1.98 -2.00 13.72
CA LEU A 195 -1.59 -3.38 14.04
C LEU A 195 -0.14 -3.50 14.53
N ASP A 196 0.75 -2.63 14.09
CA ASP A 196 2.15 -2.52 14.51
C ASP A 196 2.34 -1.58 15.72
N GLU A 197 1.31 -0.81 16.10
CA GLU A 197 1.35 0.10 17.25
C GLU A 197 0.66 -0.45 18.50
N ARG A 198 -0.43 -1.21 18.34
CA ARG A 198 -1.35 -1.57 19.45
C ARG A 198 -1.67 -3.05 19.47
N ARG A 199 -1.56 -3.66 20.64
CA ARG A 199 -1.97 -5.05 20.84
C ARG A 199 -3.42 -5.29 20.45
N VAL A 200 -3.66 -6.32 19.65
CA VAL A 200 -4.97 -6.85 19.38
C VAL A 200 -5.52 -7.40 20.69
N THR A 201 -6.52 -6.74 21.25
CA THR A 201 -7.26 -7.27 22.40
C THR A 201 -8.29 -8.27 21.90
N SER A 202 -8.27 -9.49 22.42
CA SER A 202 -9.32 -10.45 22.11
C SER A 202 -10.65 -9.89 22.61
N ARG A 203 -11.63 -9.72 21.71
CA ARG A 203 -13.03 -9.50 22.10
C ARG A 203 -13.59 -10.83 22.60
N THR A 204 -13.25 -11.21 23.83
CA THR A 204 -13.84 -12.35 24.53
C THR A 204 -14.11 -12.01 26.00
N GLY A 205 -15.39 -11.83 26.36
CA GLY A 205 -15.87 -12.03 27.74
C GLY A 205 -16.64 -10.90 28.43
N SER A 206 -17.97 -10.87 28.23
CA SER A 206 -19.02 -10.52 29.22
C SER A 206 -18.78 -9.40 30.26
N GLY A 207 -19.36 -8.23 30.00
CA GLY A 207 -19.73 -7.24 31.01
C GLY A 207 -21.03 -6.56 30.59
N ARG A 208 -22.07 -6.64 31.43
CA ARG A 208 -23.46 -6.17 31.21
C ARG A 208 -23.58 -4.92 30.31
N GLN A 209 -24.38 -5.03 29.25
CA GLN A 209 -24.89 -3.88 28.51
C GLN A 209 -25.74 -2.99 29.43
N SER A 210 -25.25 -1.78 29.70
CA SER A 210 -26.13 -0.61 29.76
C SER A 210 -26.18 -0.02 28.36
N SER A 211 -27.40 0.10 27.85
CA SER A 211 -27.77 0.56 26.51
C SER A 211 -27.14 1.88 26.08
N LYS A 212 -26.54 1.91 24.88
CA LYS A 212 -26.82 2.89 23.81
C LYS A 212 -26.10 2.48 22.52
N GLY A 213 -26.87 2.39 21.43
CA GLY A 213 -26.50 1.70 20.21
C GLY A 213 -25.30 2.30 19.46
N LYS A 214 -24.47 1.41 18.92
CA LYS A 214 -23.59 1.65 17.76
C LYS A 214 -23.57 0.39 16.90
N LYS A 215 -23.69 0.59 15.58
CA LYS A 215 -23.75 -0.46 14.56
C LYS A 215 -22.46 -1.29 14.58
N ASN A 216 -22.61 -2.61 14.71
CA ASN A 216 -21.51 -3.56 14.59
C ASN A 216 -21.09 -3.68 13.12
N LYS A 217 -19.79 -3.54 12.86
CA LYS A 217 -19.14 -4.22 11.74
C LYS A 217 -18.25 -5.30 12.34
N SER A 218 -18.56 -6.54 12.00
CA SER A 218 -17.75 -7.73 12.26
C SER A 218 -17.01 -8.01 10.96
N CYS A 219 -15.69 -8.15 11.03
CA CYS A 219 -14.89 -8.76 9.99
C CYS A 219 -14.07 -9.87 10.65
N SER A 220 -14.19 -11.08 10.12
CA SER A 220 -13.36 -12.23 10.46
C SER A 220 -12.48 -12.48 9.25
N ILE A 221 -11.17 -12.48 9.44
CA ILE A 221 -10.21 -12.97 8.43
C ILE A 221 -9.89 -14.42 8.84
N LEU A 222 -10.07 -15.34 7.89
CA LEU A 222 -9.56 -16.71 7.93
C LEU A 222 -8.13 -16.74 7.39
#